data_AF-A0A9Q3I743-F1
#
_entry.id   AF-A0A9Q3I743-F1
#
_cell.length_a   1.000
_cell.length_b   1.000
_cell.length_c   1.000
_cell.angle_alpha   90.00
_cell.angle_beta   90.00
_cell.angle_gamma   90.00
#
_symmetry.space_group_name_H-M   'P 1'
#
loop_
_entity.id
_entity.type
_entity.pdbx_description
1 polymer ?
#
loop_
_entity_poly.entity_id
_entity_poly.type
_entity_poly.pdbx_seq_one_letter_code
_entity_poly.pdbx_strand_id
1 'polypeptide(L)'
;MYVSYHQDDCHTWLPLAKFAYNNAEHSSTKQSPFFTIYRRNPSFDSIHIPQDSPSGTLSTKLQSVKQVFKEELDSAKRRFKKYADRNRSIPPDFQPGKKVWLASKNIKTKRPTKKLSERWL
;
A
#
# COMPACT_ATOMS: atom_id res chain seq x y z
N MET A 1 2.12 16.53 -12.11
CA MET A 1 3.43 15.87 -11.95
C MET A 1 4.46 16.94 -12.29
N TYR A 2 5.15 17.51 -11.29
CA TYR A 2 6.14 18.58 -11.50
C TYR A 2 7.52 17.96 -11.37
N VAL A 3 8.11 17.68 -12.52
CA VAL A 3 9.53 17.42 -12.66
C VAL A 3 9.97 18.32 -13.81
N SER A 4 11.18 18.87 -13.76
CA SER A 4 11.76 19.63 -14.86
C SER A 4 11.67 18.83 -16.17
N TYR A 5 11.69 19.52 -17.31
CA TYR A 5 11.69 18.86 -18.62
C TYR A 5 12.81 17.80 -18.76
N HIS A 6 13.93 17.98 -18.05
CA HIS A 6 15.09 17.09 -18.04
C HIS A 6 15.04 15.99 -16.99
N GLN A 7 14.02 15.96 -16.13
CA GLN A 7 13.79 14.94 -15.10
C GLN A 7 14.87 14.79 -14.02
N ASP A 8 15.73 15.79 -13.87
CA ASP A 8 16.91 15.79 -12.99
C ASP A 8 16.63 16.33 -11.56
N ASP A 9 15.55 17.08 -11.39
CA ASP A 9 15.19 17.76 -10.13
C ASP A 9 14.30 16.92 -9.20
N CYS A 10 13.99 15.67 -9.56
CA CYS A 10 13.12 14.78 -8.77
C CYS A 10 13.50 14.75 -7.28
N HIS A 11 14.80 14.69 -6.98
CA HIS A 11 15.34 14.62 -5.63
C HIS A 11 15.00 15.86 -4.78
N THR A 12 14.93 17.04 -5.40
CA THR A 12 14.59 18.31 -4.75
C THR A 12 13.13 18.34 -4.30
N TRP A 13 12.24 17.72 -5.08
CA TRP A 13 10.80 17.71 -4.80
C TRP A 13 10.35 16.55 -3.90
N LEU A 14 11.21 15.53 -3.66
CA LEU A 14 10.88 14.38 -2.82
C LEU A 14 10.34 14.74 -1.43
N PRO A 15 10.94 15.69 -0.67
CA PRO A 15 10.43 16.06 0.65
C PRO A 15 9.02 16.64 0.59
N LEU A 16 8.75 17.50 -0.40
CA LEU A 16 7.44 18.12 -0.59
C LEU A 16 6.39 17.09 -1.04
N ALA A 17 6.76 16.20 -1.96
CA ALA A 17 5.90 15.12 -2.41
C ALA A 17 5.53 14.17 -1.26
N LYS A 18 6.50 13.81 -0.41
CA LYS A 18 6.27 13.01 0.80
C LYS A 18 5.33 13.72 1.77
N PHE A 19 5.52 15.02 1.98
CA PHE A 19 4.66 15.82 2.85
C PHE A 19 3.22 15.87 2.31
N ALA A 20 3.03 16.15 1.02
CA ALA A 20 1.71 16.16 0.39
C ALA A 20 1.05 14.77 0.46
N TYR A 21 1.78 13.71 0.16
CA TYR A 21 1.28 12.33 0.21
C TYR A 21 0.85 11.93 1.63
N ASN A 22 1.63 12.26 2.65
CA ASN A 22 1.32 11.93 4.04
C ASN A 22 0.18 12.78 4.63
N ASN A 23 -0.14 13.93 4.04
CA ASN A 23 -1.29 14.78 4.41
C ASN A 23 -2.56 14.48 3.62
N ALA A 24 -2.44 13.89 2.43
CA ALA A 24 -3.58 13.57 1.59
C ALA A 24 -4.40 12.39 2.16
N GLU A 25 -5.73 12.48 2.03
CA GLU A 25 -6.62 11.37 2.39
C GLU A 25 -6.42 10.20 1.44
N HIS A 26 -6.15 9.01 1.97
CA HIS A 26 -6.00 7.81 1.16
C HIS A 26 -7.34 7.10 0.98
N SER A 27 -7.69 6.75 -0.27
CA SER A 27 -9.02 6.23 -0.65
C SER A 27 -9.45 4.94 0.06
N SER A 28 -8.49 4.13 0.50
CA SER A 28 -8.74 2.88 1.23
C SER A 28 -8.96 3.07 2.73
N THR A 29 -8.44 4.14 3.31
CA THR A 29 -8.45 4.39 4.76
C THR A 29 -9.33 5.58 5.15
N LYS A 30 -9.71 6.41 4.17
CA LYS A 30 -10.45 7.66 4.35
C LYS A 30 -9.81 8.63 5.35
N GLN A 31 -8.50 8.45 5.54
CA GLN A 31 -7.66 9.22 6.44
C GLN A 31 -6.26 9.33 5.83
N SER A 32 -5.56 10.41 6.18
CA SER A 32 -4.16 10.61 5.80
C SER A 32 -3.20 9.86 6.71
N PRO A 33 -2.01 9.45 6.23
CA PRO A 33 -0.98 8.80 7.05
C PRO A 33 -0.55 9.62 8.28
N PHE A 34 -0.45 10.95 8.18
CA PHE A 34 -0.12 11.77 9.33
C PHE A 34 -1.23 11.77 10.38
N PHE A 35 -2.49 11.78 9.95
CA PHE A 35 -3.61 11.71 10.87
C PHE A 35 -3.71 10.35 11.56
N THR A 36 -3.39 9.24 10.89
CA THR A 36 -3.44 7.92 11.53
C THR A 36 -2.38 7.74 12.62
N ILE A 37 -1.19 8.32 12.44
CA ILE A 37 -0.07 8.22 13.38
C ILE A 37 -0.14 9.31 14.47
N TYR A 38 -0.28 10.57 14.05
CA TYR A 38 -0.16 11.74 14.93
C TYR A 38 -1.50 12.40 15.26
N ARG A 39 -2.62 11.93 14.70
CA ARG A 39 -3.98 12.48 14.87
C ARG A 39 -4.15 13.93 14.42
N ARG A 40 -3.18 14.44 13.67
CA ARG A 40 -3.23 15.77 13.06
C ARG A 40 -2.49 15.73 11.74
N ASN A 41 -2.97 16.54 10.80
CA ASN A 41 -2.23 16.87 9.60
C ASN A 41 -1.46 18.16 9.87
N PRO A 42 -0.12 18.15 9.80
CA PRO A 42 0.65 19.39 9.90
C PRO A 42 0.25 20.34 8.78
N SER A 43 -0.05 21.59 9.13
CA SER A 43 -0.16 22.69 8.16
C SER A 43 1.20 23.36 8.00
N PHE A 44 1.47 23.95 6.84
CA PHE A 44 2.69 24.74 6.60
C PHE A 44 2.81 25.92 7.58
N ASP A 45 1.67 26.45 8.05
CA ASP A 45 1.62 27.66 8.89
C ASP A 45 1.65 27.37 10.40
N SER A 46 1.61 26.11 10.84
CA SER A 46 1.48 25.79 12.27
C SER A 46 2.17 24.49 12.69
N ILE A 47 3.46 24.60 13.02
CA ILE A 47 4.14 23.62 13.90
C ILE A 47 3.97 24.10 15.36
N HIS A 48 2.73 24.33 15.80
CA HIS A 48 2.47 24.44 17.23
C HIS A 48 2.13 23.03 17.72
N ILE A 49 2.93 22.49 18.63
CA ILE A 49 2.60 21.27 19.39
C ILE A 49 1.97 21.78 20.68
N PRO A 50 0.64 21.72 20.88
CA PRO A 50 0.08 22.02 22.18
C PRO A 50 0.61 20.97 23.17
N GLN A 51 1.34 21.41 24.20
CA GLN A 51 1.63 20.57 25.35
C GLN A 51 0.31 20.27 26.08
N ASP A 52 0.07 18.98 26.28
CA ASP A 52 -0.78 18.32 27.27
C ASP A 52 -2.24 18.82 27.48
N SER A 53 -3.20 17.90 27.22
CA SER A 53 -4.54 17.93 27.83
C SER A 53 -5.11 16.49 27.92
N PRO A 54 -6.12 16.21 28.77
CA PRO A 54 -6.14 15.08 29.70
C PRO A 54 -6.31 13.71 29.02
N SER A 55 -5.49 12.77 29.49
CA SER A 55 -5.26 11.41 28.96
C SER A 55 -6.52 10.52 28.79
N GLY A 56 -7.60 10.77 29.54
CA GLY A 56 -8.77 9.87 29.62
C GLY A 56 -9.70 9.87 28.41
N THR A 57 -10.22 11.03 28.00
CA THR A 57 -11.17 11.17 26.87
C THR A 57 -10.50 11.01 25.50
N LEU A 58 -9.19 11.27 25.45
CA LEU A 58 -8.34 11.04 24.27
C LEU A 58 -8.14 9.56 23.95
N SER A 59 -8.26 8.67 24.94
CA SER A 59 -8.08 7.22 24.77
C SER A 59 -9.32 6.55 24.18
N THR A 60 -10.52 6.91 24.63
CA THR A 60 -11.78 6.39 24.07
C THR A 60 -11.99 6.86 22.64
N LYS A 61 -11.69 8.13 22.34
CA LYS A 61 -11.70 8.67 20.97
C LYS A 61 -10.63 8.01 20.07
N LEU A 62 -9.50 7.57 20.63
CA LEU A 62 -8.50 6.81 19.88
C LEU A 62 -9.03 5.44 19.46
N GLN A 63 -9.71 4.74 20.37
CA GLN A 63 -10.24 3.42 20.10
C GLN A 63 -11.31 3.48 19.01
N SER A 64 -12.19 4.48 19.04
CA SER A 64 -13.21 4.65 18.00
C SER A 64 -12.61 4.97 16.63
N VAL A 65 -11.62 5.88 16.54
CA VAL A 65 -10.94 6.18 15.26
C VAL A 65 -10.20 4.97 14.71
N LYS A 66 -9.52 4.20 15.57
CA LYS A 66 -8.85 2.95 15.17
C LYS A 66 -9.86 1.91 14.67
N GLN A 67 -11.03 1.85 15.27
CA GLN A 67 -12.08 0.91 14.88
C GLN A 67 -12.64 1.24 13.49
N VAL A 68 -13.02 2.51 13.27
CA VAL A 68 -13.48 2.99 11.95
C VAL A 68 -12.41 2.76 10.88
N PHE A 69 -11.14 3.02 11.21
CA PHE A 69 -10.03 2.77 10.30
C PHE A 69 -9.89 1.29 9.90
N LYS A 70 -10.04 0.36 10.85
CA LYS A 70 -10.03 -1.08 10.57
C LYS A 70 -11.19 -1.48 9.65
N GLU A 71 -12.37 -0.96 9.91
CA GLU A 71 -13.58 -1.25 9.11
C GLU A 71 -13.43 -0.77 7.67
N GLU A 72 -12.89 0.43 7.46
CA GLU A 72 -12.60 0.98 6.13
C GLU A 72 -11.55 0.16 5.38
N LEU A 73 -10.48 -0.26 6.08
CA LEU A 73 -9.47 -1.15 5.50
C LEU A 73 -10.07 -2.49 5.08
N ASP A 74 -10.91 -3.09 5.91
CA ASP A 74 -11.54 -4.37 5.58
C ASP A 74 -12.57 -4.21 4.46
N SER A 75 -13.25 -3.07 4.37
CA SER A 75 -14.07 -2.69 3.21
C SER A 75 -13.23 -2.55 1.93
N ALA A 76 -12.07 -1.90 2.01
CA ALA A 76 -11.15 -1.75 0.89
C ALA A 76 -10.62 -3.11 0.41
N LYS A 77 -10.19 -3.98 1.33
CA LYS A 77 -9.77 -5.35 1.01
C LYS A 77 -10.88 -6.12 0.29
N ARG A 78 -12.13 -6.03 0.75
CA ARG A 78 -13.28 -6.66 0.09
C ARG A 78 -13.49 -6.12 -1.33
N ARG A 79 -13.38 -4.81 -1.53
CA ARG A 79 -13.46 -4.17 -2.85
C ARG A 79 -12.35 -4.66 -3.79
N PHE A 80 -11.10 -4.64 -3.34
CA PHE A 80 -9.96 -5.12 -4.13
C PHE A 80 -10.09 -6.60 -4.47
N LYS A 81 -10.51 -7.43 -3.52
CA LYS A 81 -10.81 -8.84 -3.75
C LYS A 81 -11.86 -9.01 -4.85
N LYS A 82 -12.99 -8.29 -4.77
CA LYS A 82 -14.05 -8.36 -5.79
C LYS A 82 -13.53 -8.03 -7.20
N TYR A 83 -12.71 -6.99 -7.34
CA TYR A 83 -12.13 -6.62 -8.63
C TYR A 83 -11.09 -7.63 -9.13
N ALA A 84 -10.23 -8.15 -8.23
CA ALA A 84 -9.25 -9.17 -8.58
C ALA A 84 -9.93 -10.47 -8.99
N ASP A 85 -10.93 -10.92 -8.22
CA ASP A 85 -11.68 -12.15 -8.47
C ASP A 85 -12.47 -12.07 -9.79
N ARG A 86 -12.91 -10.88 -10.23
CA ARG A 86 -13.58 -10.68 -11.53
C ARG A 86 -12.72 -11.14 -12.71
N ASN A 87 -11.41 -10.94 -12.63
CA ASN A 87 -10.46 -11.30 -13.70
C ASN A 87 -9.76 -12.63 -13.41
N ARG A 88 -10.13 -13.32 -12.33
CA ARG A 88 -9.48 -14.55 -11.91
C ARG A 88 -10.12 -15.74 -12.62
N SER A 89 -9.33 -16.49 -13.38
CA SER A 89 -9.78 -17.75 -13.95
C SER A 89 -9.95 -18.80 -12.85
N ILE A 90 -10.92 -19.69 -13.03
CA ILE A 90 -11.09 -20.87 -12.17
C ILE A 90 -9.78 -21.67 -12.23
N PRO A 91 -9.13 -21.94 -11.08
CA PRO A 91 -7.91 -22.74 -11.09
C PRO A 91 -8.23 -24.16 -11.58
N PRO A 92 -7.33 -24.80 -12.35
CA PRO A 92 -7.49 -26.19 -12.73
C PRO A 92 -7.60 -27.10 -11.50
N ASP A 93 -8.32 -28.22 -11.64
CA ASP A 93 -8.37 -29.24 -10.59
C ASP A 93 -7.04 -30.03 -10.53
N PHE A 94 -6.24 -29.70 -9.53
CA PHE A 94 -4.95 -30.33 -9.26
C PHE A 94 -5.16 -31.54 -8.36
N GLN A 95 -4.86 -32.73 -8.89
CA GLN A 95 -4.90 -33.98 -8.15
C GLN A 95 -3.46 -34.45 -7.85
N PRO A 96 -3.21 -35.05 -6.67
CA PRO A 96 -1.91 -35.65 -6.38
C PRO A 96 -1.45 -36.60 -7.50
N GLY A 97 -0.22 -36.43 -7.97
CA GLY A 97 0.37 -37.22 -9.06
C GLY A 97 0.14 -36.67 -10.48
N LYS A 98 -0.70 -35.64 -10.69
CA LYS A 98 -0.81 -34.96 -11.99
C LYS A 98 0.45 -34.12 -12.28
N LYS A 99 1.00 -34.27 -13.49
CA LYS A 99 2.07 -33.40 -13.99
C LYS A 99 1.50 -32.06 -14.42
N VAL A 100 2.15 -30.97 -14.03
CA VAL A 100 1.77 -29.59 -14.36
C VAL A 100 2.98 -28.84 -14.88
N TRP A 101 2.74 -27.91 -15.80
CA TRP A 101 3.78 -27.02 -16.30
C TRP A 101 4.02 -25.87 -15.32
N LEU A 102 5.26 -25.70 -14.88
CA LEU A 102 5.65 -24.64 -13.97
C LEU A 102 6.44 -23.55 -14.70
N ALA A 103 6.05 -22.29 -14.56
CA ALA A 103 6.78 -21.19 -15.19
C ALA A 103 8.21 -21.09 -14.63
N SER A 104 9.22 -21.23 -15.49
CA SER A 104 10.64 -21.25 -15.09
C SER A 104 11.20 -19.86 -14.74
N LYS A 105 10.40 -18.80 -14.88
CA LYS A 105 10.85 -17.39 -14.78
C LYS A 105 11.63 -17.10 -13.49
N ASN A 106 11.22 -17.70 -12.37
CA ASN A 106 11.82 -17.46 -11.06
C ASN A 106 12.46 -18.73 -10.47
N ILE A 107 12.74 -19.73 -11.30
CA ILE A 107 13.29 -21.02 -10.87
C ILE A 107 14.71 -21.13 -11.39
N LYS A 108 15.65 -21.42 -10.49
CA LYS A 108 17.03 -21.71 -10.88
C LYS A 108 17.05 -23.09 -11.55
N THR A 109 17.34 -23.12 -12.84
CA THR A 109 17.56 -24.37 -13.58
C THR A 109 19.03 -24.75 -13.52
N LYS A 110 19.36 -25.98 -13.93
CA LYS A 110 20.75 -26.44 -14.04
C LYS A 110 21.51 -25.74 -15.18
N ARG A 111 20.84 -24.96 -16.02
CA ARG A 111 21.46 -24.24 -17.12
C ARG A 111 22.24 -23.03 -16.59
N PRO A 112 23.45 -22.75 -17.13
CA PRO A 112 24.27 -21.64 -16.66
C PRO A 112 23.68 -20.26 -17.02
N THR A 113 22.85 -20.19 -18.07
CA THR A 113 22.19 -18.96 -18.49
C THR A 113 20.72 -19.21 -18.82
N LYS A 114 19.91 -18.15 -18.66
CA LYS A 114 18.46 -18.17 -18.91
C LYS A 114 18.10 -18.00 -20.40
N LYS A 115 19.07 -17.65 -21.24
CA LYS A 115 18.86 -17.49 -22.68
C LYS A 115 18.67 -18.88 -23.30
N LEU A 116 17.61 -19.04 -24.09
CA LEU A 116 17.19 -20.33 -24.68
C LEU A 116 16.84 -21.42 -23.66
N SER A 117 16.64 -21.10 -22.37
CA SER A 117 16.15 -22.06 -21.38
C SER A 117 14.66 -22.34 -21.55
N GLU A 118 14.20 -23.48 -21.05
CA GLU A 118 12.79 -23.84 -21.07
C GLU A 118 11.96 -22.76 -20.35
N ARG A 119 10.85 -22.34 -20.96
CA ARG A 119 9.92 -21.37 -20.34
C ARG A 119 9.00 -22.03 -19.30
N TRP A 120 8.78 -23.32 -19.47
CA TRP A 120 7.93 -24.18 -18.65
C TRP A 120 8.72 -25.44 -18.29
N LEU A 121 8.66 -25.83 -17.02
CA LEU A 121 9.25 -27.06 -16.47
C LEU A 121 8.16 -28.09 -16.18
#